data_AF-A0A259BLK5-F1
#
_entry.id   AF-A0A259BLK5-F1
#
_cell.length_a   1.000
_cell.length_b   1.000
_cell.length_c   1.000
_cell.angle_alpha   90.00
_cell.angle_beta   90.00
_cell.angle_gamma   90.00
#
_symmetry.space_group_name_H-M   'P 1'
#
loop_
_entity.id
_entity.type
_entity.pdbx_description
1 polymer ?
#
loop_
_entity_poly.entity_id
_entity_poly.type
_entity_poly.pdbx_seq_one_letter_code
_entity_poly.pdbx_strand_id
1 'polypeptide(L)'
;EGDLDDGAGAQDASFGCKVLLCAAATAPSWSGIPYCVPVMQQLFRSLARGGSWPTCPEGNAGRLGFEPYFACPTGTTPMQRTGGDTDALVPAPNGDLCADTSKPRRDCHSGDDGSCETTYPTTPRQARTEPNYVDISTANGAQRFYFSLRGY
;
A
#
# COMPACT_ATOMS: atom_id res chain seq x y z
N GLU A 1 -33.79 20.58 28.78
CA GLU A 1 -33.77 20.24 27.33
C GLU A 1 -32.37 19.65 27.12
N GLY A 2 -32.14 18.38 27.52
CA GLY A 2 -32.35 17.18 26.71
C GLY A 2 -31.31 17.15 25.57
N ASP A 3 -30.53 16.12 25.29
CA ASP A 3 -30.34 14.75 25.78
C ASP A 3 -29.20 14.16 24.89
N LEU A 4 -28.30 13.35 25.45
CA LEU A 4 -27.43 12.33 24.81
C LEU A 4 -26.53 12.70 23.60
N ASP A 5 -25.21 12.64 23.78
CA ASP A 5 -24.29 11.68 23.12
C ASP A 5 -22.82 11.99 23.46
N ASP A 6 -22.37 11.62 24.66
CA ASP A 6 -20.93 11.61 25.01
C ASP A 6 -20.55 10.18 25.40
N GLY A 7 -20.15 9.37 24.43
CA GLY A 7 -19.75 7.99 24.70
C GLY A 7 -19.22 7.20 23.52
N ALA A 8 -19.69 7.47 22.30
CA ALA A 8 -19.23 6.75 21.11
C ALA A 8 -17.96 7.37 20.48
N GLY A 9 -17.83 8.71 20.51
CA GLY A 9 -16.68 9.41 19.93
C GLY A 9 -15.41 9.40 20.79
N ALA A 10 -15.54 9.46 22.12
CA ALA A 10 -14.39 9.52 23.01
C ALA A 10 -13.60 8.20 23.06
N GLN A 11 -14.28 7.06 22.96
CA GLN A 11 -13.62 5.75 22.91
C GLN A 11 -12.91 5.50 21.56
N ASP A 12 -13.52 5.95 20.45
CA ASP A 12 -12.92 5.84 19.12
C ASP A 12 -11.72 6.79 18.95
N ALA A 13 -11.82 8.04 19.44
CA ALA A 13 -10.67 8.96 19.50
C ALA A 13 -9.55 8.40 20.40
N SER A 14 -9.90 7.84 21.55
CA SER A 14 -8.93 7.18 22.43
C SER A 14 -8.25 5.99 21.76
N PHE A 15 -8.97 5.21 20.95
CA PHE A 15 -8.40 4.11 20.18
C PHE A 15 -7.54 4.61 19.01
N GLY A 16 -8.04 5.57 18.24
CA GLY A 16 -7.36 6.16 17.09
C GLY A 16 -6.04 6.83 17.47
N CYS A 17 -5.99 7.53 18.60
CA CYS A 17 -4.76 8.14 19.07
C CYS A 17 -3.75 7.13 19.61
N LYS A 18 -4.20 6.02 20.20
CA LYS A 18 -3.32 4.90 20.56
C LYS A 18 -2.75 4.23 19.33
N VAL A 19 -3.59 3.99 18.32
CA VAL A 19 -3.17 3.44 17.02
C VAL A 19 -2.15 4.36 16.36
N LEU A 20 -2.41 5.67 16.30
CA LEU A 20 -1.52 6.65 15.71
C LEU A 20 -0.17 6.69 16.44
N LEU A 21 -0.19 6.72 17.78
CA LEU A 21 1.02 6.67 18.60
C LEU A 21 1.85 5.41 18.33
N CYS A 22 1.19 4.24 18.28
CA CYS A 22 1.85 2.97 18.05
C CYS A 22 2.37 2.81 16.62
N ALA A 23 1.63 3.27 15.62
CA ALA A 23 2.05 3.24 14.22
C ALA A 23 3.20 4.22 13.93
N ALA A 24 3.26 5.34 14.64
CA ALA A 24 4.35 6.32 14.54
C ALA A 24 5.65 5.88 15.24
N ALA A 25 5.61 4.81 16.05
CA ALA A 25 6.77 4.29 16.77
C ALA A 25 7.65 3.43 15.85
N THR A 26 8.87 3.91 15.57
CA THR A 26 9.82 3.26 14.64
C THR A 26 10.98 2.56 15.34
N ALA A 27 11.32 2.94 16.58
CA ALA A 27 12.42 2.33 17.34
C ALA A 27 12.17 2.41 18.86
N PRO A 28 11.68 1.34 19.51
CA PRO A 28 11.24 0.06 18.94
C PRO A 28 9.97 0.22 18.08
N SER A 29 9.78 -0.65 17.09
CA SER A 29 8.53 -0.73 16.34
C SER A 29 7.37 -1.19 17.24
N TRP A 30 6.13 -1.00 16.79
CA TRP A 30 4.92 -1.38 17.54
C TRP A 30 4.93 -2.82 18.07
N SER A 31 5.58 -3.76 17.37
CA SER A 31 5.69 -5.17 17.77
C SER A 31 6.66 -5.39 18.94
N GLY A 32 7.61 -4.47 19.15
CA GLY A 32 8.50 -4.46 20.31
C GLY A 32 7.92 -3.77 21.55
N ILE A 33 6.77 -3.11 21.42
CA ILE A 33 6.10 -2.40 22.53
C ILE A 33 4.87 -3.21 22.98
N PRO A 34 4.88 -3.83 24.18
CA PRO A 34 3.81 -4.74 24.62
C PRO A 34 2.41 -4.12 24.60
N TYR A 35 2.33 -2.82 24.89
CA TYR A 35 1.08 -2.07 24.85
C TYR A 35 0.52 -1.90 23.43
N CYS A 36 1.40 -1.78 22.42
CA CYS A 36 1.00 -1.53 21.05
C CYS A 36 0.56 -2.79 20.31
N VAL A 37 1.06 -3.96 20.70
CA VAL A 37 0.69 -5.24 20.08
C VAL A 37 -0.84 -5.45 20.01
N PRO A 38 -1.61 -5.42 21.12
CA PRO A 38 -3.05 -5.65 21.05
C PRO A 38 -3.80 -4.51 20.32
N VAL A 39 -3.33 -3.27 20.45
CA VAL A 39 -3.94 -2.10 19.79
C VAL A 39 -3.84 -2.23 18.26
N MET A 40 -2.64 -2.51 17.75
CA MET A 40 -2.39 -2.66 16.31
C MET A 40 -3.08 -3.91 15.75
N GLN A 41 -3.11 -5.02 16.49
CA GLN A 41 -3.87 -6.21 16.07
C GLN A 41 -5.37 -5.92 15.91
N GLN A 42 -5.95 -5.13 16.83
CA GLN A 42 -7.36 -4.77 16.78
C GLN A 42 -7.65 -3.87 15.57
N LEU A 43 -6.74 -2.95 15.25
CA LEU A 43 -6.78 -2.15 14.02
C LEU A 43 -6.73 -3.05 12.78
N PHE A 44 -5.75 -3.95 12.67
CA PHE A 44 -5.60 -4.80 11.49
C PHE A 44 -6.83 -5.69 11.25
N ARG A 45 -7.46 -6.24 12.31
CA ARG A 45 -8.73 -6.97 12.20
C ARG A 45 -9.91 -6.09 11.74
N SER A 46 -9.89 -4.80 12.07
CA SER A 46 -10.90 -3.87 11.59
C SER A 46 -10.71 -3.59 10.09
N LEU A 47 -9.49 -3.27 9.70
CA LEU A 47 -9.12 -3.01 8.30
C LEU A 47 -9.33 -4.25 7.41
N ALA A 48 -8.99 -5.45 7.89
CA ALA A 48 -9.22 -6.71 7.18
C ALA A 48 -10.71 -6.98 6.90
N ARG A 49 -11.60 -6.45 7.74
CA ARG A 49 -13.07 -6.49 7.54
C ARG A 49 -13.60 -5.36 6.66
N GLY A 50 -12.72 -4.55 6.06
CA GLY A 50 -13.10 -3.38 5.25
C GLY A 50 -13.33 -2.11 6.06
N GLY A 51 -12.91 -2.07 7.33
CA GLY A 51 -12.90 -0.85 8.14
C GLY A 51 -11.92 0.19 7.61
N SER A 52 -12.03 1.42 8.13
CA SER A 52 -11.11 2.52 7.84
C SER A 52 -10.11 2.73 8.97
N TRP A 53 -9.07 3.51 8.68
CA TRP A 53 -8.17 3.99 9.72
C TRP A 53 -8.95 4.88 10.72
N PRO A 54 -8.78 4.67 12.04
CA PRO A 54 -9.51 5.42 13.07
C PRO A 54 -9.07 6.88 13.15
N THR A 55 -9.98 7.77 13.52
CA THR A 55 -9.69 9.20 13.64
C THR A 55 -9.02 9.53 14.98
N CYS A 56 -8.10 10.49 14.98
CA CYS A 56 -7.49 11.05 16.19
C CYS A 56 -7.47 12.59 16.06
N PRO A 57 -7.92 13.35 17.08
CA PRO A 57 -7.87 14.81 17.02
C PRO A 57 -6.45 15.39 17.08
N GLU A 58 -5.51 14.69 17.73
CA GLU A 58 -4.12 15.12 17.90
C GLU A 58 -3.23 14.82 16.68
N GLY A 59 -3.74 14.06 15.70
CA GLY A 59 -2.98 13.72 14.50
C GLY A 59 -3.84 12.96 13.50
N ASN A 60 -3.47 13.03 12.22
CA ASN A 60 -4.25 12.41 11.17
C ASN A 60 -3.41 11.39 10.41
N ALA A 61 -3.98 10.22 10.14
CA ALA A 61 -3.44 9.35 9.11
C ALA A 61 -4.21 9.57 7.80
N GLY A 62 -3.47 9.59 6.69
CA GLY A 62 -4.01 9.61 5.36
C GLY A 62 -4.83 8.37 5.04
N ARG A 63 -5.38 8.34 3.83
CA ARG A 63 -6.11 7.16 3.36
C ARG A 63 -5.19 5.95 3.29
N LEU A 64 -5.80 4.78 3.50
CA LEU A 64 -5.15 3.50 3.27
C LEU A 64 -4.67 3.44 1.81
N GLY A 65 -3.35 3.38 1.65
CA GLY A 65 -2.69 3.16 0.38
C GLY A 65 -2.34 1.68 0.21
N PHE A 66 -2.20 1.28 -1.04
CA PHE A 66 -1.80 -0.08 -1.42
C PHE A 66 -0.65 0.00 -2.42
N GLU A 67 0.51 -0.48 -2.01
CA GLU A 67 1.73 -0.57 -2.80
C GLU A 67 2.29 -2.00 -2.64
N PRO A 68 1.92 -2.93 -3.53
CA PRO A 68 2.29 -4.34 -3.40
C PRO A 68 3.75 -4.64 -3.75
N TYR A 69 4.44 -3.72 -4.43
CA TYR A 69 5.78 -3.93 -4.98
C TYR A 69 6.73 -2.79 -4.61
N PHE A 70 8.02 -3.08 -4.46
CA PHE A 70 9.05 -2.05 -4.33
C PHE A 70 9.18 -1.23 -5.61
N ALA A 71 9.68 0.00 -5.49
CA ALA A 71 9.93 0.87 -6.64
C ALA A 71 10.85 0.20 -7.68
N CYS A 72 10.59 0.45 -8.96
CA CYS A 72 11.44 -0.01 -10.03
C CYS A 72 12.83 0.65 -9.97
N PRO A 73 13.91 -0.05 -10.34
CA PRO A 73 15.23 0.55 -10.44
C PRO A 73 15.23 1.69 -11.48
N THR A 74 16.14 2.65 -11.30
CA THR A 74 16.26 3.83 -12.16
C THR A 74 16.36 3.43 -13.64
N GLY A 75 15.57 4.09 -14.49
CA GLY A 75 15.51 3.81 -15.93
C GLY A 75 14.52 2.71 -16.32
N THR A 76 13.78 2.14 -15.38
CA THR A 76 12.69 1.21 -15.67
C THR A 76 11.35 1.74 -15.15
N THR A 77 10.27 1.40 -15.84
CA THR A 77 8.91 1.88 -15.55
C THR A 77 8.06 0.74 -15.00
N PRO A 78 7.28 0.94 -13.93
CA PRO A 78 6.36 -0.07 -13.44
C PRO A 78 5.22 -0.28 -14.44
N MET A 79 5.04 -1.52 -14.85
CA MET A 79 4.11 -1.94 -15.89
C MET A 79 3.35 -3.18 -15.46
N GLN A 80 2.19 -3.39 -16.07
CA GLN A 80 1.37 -4.60 -15.90
C GLN A 80 0.92 -5.09 -17.28
N ARG A 81 0.74 -6.40 -17.41
CA ARG A 81 0.07 -6.98 -18.58
C ARG A 81 -1.45 -6.86 -18.42
N THR A 82 -2.15 -6.43 -19.47
CA THR A 82 -3.62 -6.33 -19.45
C THR A 82 -4.33 -7.68 -19.60
N GLY A 83 -3.63 -8.74 -20.03
CA GLY A 83 -4.18 -10.10 -20.09
C GLY A 83 -5.36 -10.26 -21.05
N GLY A 84 -5.55 -9.33 -21.99
CA GLY A 84 -6.53 -9.40 -23.07
C GLY A 84 -5.92 -9.95 -24.37
N ASP A 85 -6.67 -9.87 -25.47
CA ASP A 85 -6.26 -10.41 -26.79
C ASP A 85 -4.92 -9.85 -27.31
N THR A 86 -4.53 -8.66 -26.84
CA THR A 86 -3.29 -7.98 -27.24
C THR A 86 -2.15 -8.13 -26.23
N ASP A 87 -2.36 -8.80 -25.08
CA ASP A 87 -1.45 -8.91 -23.93
C ASP A 87 -0.52 -7.69 -23.71
N ALA A 88 -1.10 -6.49 -23.84
CA ALA A 88 -0.34 -5.27 -23.93
C ALA A 88 0.29 -4.91 -22.59
N LEU A 89 1.52 -4.41 -22.65
CA LEU A 89 2.23 -3.89 -21.48
C LEU A 89 1.83 -2.42 -21.25
N VAL A 90 1.15 -2.15 -20.13
CA VAL A 90 0.65 -0.80 -19.80
C VAL A 90 1.30 -0.25 -18.53
N PRO A 91 1.56 1.07 -18.45
CA PRO A 91 2.07 1.68 -17.23
C PRO A 91 1.08 1.52 -16.08
N ALA A 92 1.55 0.96 -14.98
CA ALA A 92 0.73 0.69 -13.80
C ALA A 92 1.57 0.90 -12.54
N PRO A 93 1.21 1.84 -11.65
CA PRO A 93 1.95 2.10 -10.41
C PRO A 93 2.12 0.83 -9.55
N ASN A 94 1.07 0.01 -9.51
CA ASN A 94 1.02 -1.28 -8.82
C ASN A 94 1.26 -2.48 -9.75
N GLY A 95 1.78 -2.24 -10.95
CA GLY A 95 2.16 -3.30 -11.87
C GLY A 95 3.27 -4.16 -11.29
N ASP A 96 3.26 -5.43 -11.65
CA ASP A 96 4.14 -6.49 -11.14
C ASP A 96 5.47 -6.58 -11.91
N LEU A 97 5.64 -5.80 -12.98
CA LEU A 97 6.81 -5.81 -13.83
C LEU A 97 7.50 -4.44 -13.84
N CYS A 98 8.83 -4.44 -13.96
CA CYS A 98 9.58 -3.27 -14.39
C CYS A 98 9.98 -3.46 -15.85
N ALA A 99 9.68 -2.48 -16.70
CA ALA A 99 10.03 -2.50 -18.12
C ALA A 99 11.10 -1.45 -18.44
N ASP A 100 12.12 -1.84 -19.18
CA ASP A 100 13.08 -0.91 -19.78
C ASP A 100 12.53 -0.40 -21.11
N THR A 101 11.81 0.73 -21.07
CA THR A 101 11.21 1.35 -22.26
C THR A 101 12.23 1.97 -23.20
N SER A 102 13.51 2.07 -22.79
CA SER A 102 14.59 2.57 -23.63
C SER A 102 15.15 1.51 -24.60
N LYS A 103 14.82 0.24 -24.39
CA LYS A 103 15.31 -0.90 -25.19
C LYS A 103 14.17 -1.66 -25.86
N PRO A 104 13.45 -1.06 -26.84
CA PRO A 104 12.42 -1.78 -27.56
C PRO A 104 13.01 -2.97 -28.32
N ARG A 105 12.35 -4.12 -28.24
CA ARG A 105 12.60 -5.31 -29.06
C ARG A 105 11.45 -5.47 -30.05
N ARG A 106 11.78 -5.98 -31.24
CA ARG A 106 10.79 -6.30 -32.27
C ARG A 106 10.72 -7.82 -32.37
N ASP A 107 9.63 -8.38 -31.88
CA ASP A 107 9.37 -9.81 -31.94
C ASP A 107 8.42 -10.07 -33.10
N CYS A 108 8.96 -10.60 -34.19
CA CYS A 108 8.19 -10.95 -35.38
C CYS A 108 7.84 -12.43 -35.34
N HIS A 109 6.55 -12.73 -35.42
CA HIS A 109 6.05 -14.09 -35.44
C HIS A 109 6.02 -14.57 -36.90
N SER A 110 6.60 -15.72 -37.17
CA SER A 110 6.59 -16.32 -38.51
C SER A 110 5.26 -17.05 -38.74
N GLY A 111 4.19 -16.28 -38.95
CA GLY A 111 2.87 -16.75 -39.40
C GLY A 111 2.50 -16.17 -40.77
N ASP A 112 1.33 -16.55 -41.31
CA ASP A 112 0.85 -16.13 -42.64
C ASP A 112 0.71 -14.59 -42.82
N ASP A 113 0.58 -13.84 -41.72
CA ASP A 113 0.40 -12.38 -41.70
C ASP A 113 1.68 -11.59 -41.37
N GLY A 114 2.77 -12.27 -41.00
CA GLY A 114 4.06 -11.64 -40.69
C GLY A 114 3.98 -10.54 -39.63
N SER A 115 3.13 -10.70 -38.61
CA SER A 115 2.94 -9.69 -37.58
C SER A 115 4.19 -9.52 -36.69
N CYS A 116 4.63 -8.26 -36.55
CA CYS A 116 5.73 -7.88 -35.68
C CYS A 116 5.21 -7.01 -34.54
N GLU A 117 5.47 -7.43 -33.30
CA GLU A 117 5.12 -6.67 -32.11
C GLU A 117 6.36 -5.98 -31.53
N THR A 118 6.17 -4.78 -30.95
CA THR A 118 7.22 -4.12 -30.17
C THR A 118 7.06 -4.51 -28.71
N THR A 119 8.04 -5.21 -28.16
CA THR A 119 8.08 -5.63 -26.77
C THR A 119 9.18 -4.88 -26.01
N TYR A 120 9.13 -4.91 -24.68
CA TYR A 120 10.14 -4.31 -23.83
C TYR A 120 10.71 -5.38 -22.89
N PRO A 121 12.02 -5.40 -22.61
CA PRO A 121 12.60 -6.24 -21.58
C PRO A 121 11.93 -5.95 -20.24
N THR A 122 11.32 -6.98 -19.65
CA THR A 122 10.69 -6.89 -18.33
C THR A 122 11.41 -7.74 -17.30
N THR A 123 11.41 -7.27 -16.06
CA THR A 123 11.85 -8.03 -14.89
C THR A 123 10.74 -8.01 -13.84
N PRO A 124 10.44 -9.14 -13.17
CA PRO A 124 9.50 -9.17 -12.06
C PRO A 124 9.91 -8.20 -10.95
N ARG A 125 8.94 -7.44 -10.44
CA ARG A 125 9.15 -6.57 -9.29
C ARG A 125 9.19 -7.39 -8.01
N GLN A 126 10.04 -6.97 -7.10
CA GLN A 126 10.08 -7.54 -5.77
C GLN A 126 8.79 -7.15 -5.02
N ALA A 127 8.05 -8.16 -4.58
CA ALA A 127 6.86 -7.97 -3.75
C ALA A 127 7.24 -7.48 -2.35
N ARG A 128 6.43 -6.58 -1.79
CA ARG A 128 6.51 -6.15 -0.40
C ARG A 128 5.81 -7.15 0.49
N THR A 129 6.40 -7.44 1.65
CA THR A 129 5.76 -8.22 2.73
C THR A 129 4.59 -7.47 3.35
N GLU A 130 4.67 -6.13 3.33
CA GLU A 130 3.73 -5.17 3.91
C GLU A 130 3.21 -4.24 2.80
N PRO A 131 2.18 -4.68 2.04
CA PRO A 131 1.73 -3.96 0.86
C PRO A 131 0.80 -2.79 1.19
N ASN A 132 0.28 -2.71 2.42
CA ASN A 132 -0.60 -1.62 2.82
C ASN A 132 0.24 -0.54 3.49
N TYR A 133 -0.15 0.72 3.30
CA TYR A 133 0.49 1.82 4.00
C TYR A 133 -0.49 2.91 4.36
N VAL A 134 -0.13 3.72 5.35
CA VAL A 134 -0.78 5.01 5.62
C VAL A 134 0.28 6.08 5.81
N ASP A 135 -0.03 7.28 5.35
CA ASP A 135 0.80 8.46 5.58
C ASP A 135 0.31 9.15 6.86
N ILE A 136 1.08 9.03 7.94
CA ILE A 136 0.75 9.59 9.26
C ILE A 136 1.36 10.98 9.35
N SER A 137 0.51 11.99 9.53
CA SER A 137 0.90 13.38 9.76
C SER A 137 0.75 13.72 11.23
N THR A 138 1.87 14.02 11.88
CA THR A 138 1.94 14.46 13.28
C THR A 138 2.48 15.89 13.36
N ALA A 139 2.42 16.51 14.54
CA ALA A 139 3.08 17.79 14.79
C ALA A 139 4.59 17.77 14.48
N ASN A 140 5.22 16.60 14.52
CA ASN A 140 6.65 16.41 14.29
C ASN A 140 7.01 16.09 12.82
N GLY A 141 6.00 16.03 11.93
CA GLY A 141 6.18 15.73 10.50
C GLY A 141 5.31 14.59 10.00
N ALA A 142 5.47 14.28 8.71
CA ALA A 142 4.78 13.19 8.03
C ALA A 142 5.70 11.97 7.91
N GLN A 143 5.17 10.78 8.21
CA GLN A 143 5.87 9.51 8.05
C GLN A 143 4.94 8.47 7.40
N ARG A 144 5.52 7.56 6.61
CA ARG A 144 4.76 6.46 6.02
C ARG A 144 4.93 5.20 6.85
N PHE A 145 3.82 4.67 7.33
CA PHE A 145 3.77 3.41 8.05
C PHE A 145 3.28 2.30 7.11
N TYR A 146 4.15 1.32 6.83
CA TYR A 146 3.80 0.12 6.07
C TYR A 146 3.35 -0.99 7.01
N PHE A 147 2.37 -1.79 6.58
CA PHE A 147 1.89 -2.96 7.31
C PHE A 147 1.26 -4.01 6.40
N SER A 148 1.08 -5.21 6.95
CA SER A 148 0.41 -6.32 6.28
C SER A 148 -0.88 -6.68 7.00
N LEU A 149 -1.95 -6.86 6.23
CA LEU A 149 -3.22 -7.42 6.72
C LEU A 149 -3.29 -8.94 6.53
N ARG A 150 -2.21 -9.57 6.03
CA ARG A 150 -2.16 -11.02 5.83
C ARG A 150 -2.18 -11.73 7.19
N GLY A 151 -3.24 -12.50 7.43
CA GLY A 151 -3.41 -13.28 8.66
C GLY A 151 -4.29 -12.64 9.73
N TYR A 152 -5.01 -11.56 9.41
CA TYR A 152 -5.99 -10.91 10.30
C TYR A 152 -7.42 -10.98 9.78
#